data_AF-A0AB37HMY5-F1
#
_entry.id   AF-A0AB37HMY5-F1
#
_cell.length_a   1.000
_cell.length_b   1.000
_cell.length_c   1.000
_cell.angle_alpha   90.00
_cell.angle_beta   90.00
_cell.angle_gamma   90.00
#
_symmetry.space_group_name_H-M   'P 1'
#
loop_
_entity.id
_entity.type
_entity.pdbx_description
1 polymer ?
#
loop_
_entity_poly.entity_id
_entity_poly.type
_entity_poly.pdbx_seq_one_letter_code
_entity_poly.pdbx_strand_id
1 'polypeptide(L)'
;MSSMNLGSYLKSVREEKNITVRSLAELIKFSPTYISSVENNKKKNPSQKFLEAYIYGLAETIEDIREIKKNVNSLSENKYFNDESLIDAFLQGNAPNIMNVNKGSITTDERFDFPVNDISFHLNDKYNFKYFRKIRMSDQDREYIYNFINEYFIRKLEIKKDEVSYQNQNDSINEVVAEKHLNDYNNLIKKLKNPNDLNY
;
A
#
# COMPACT_ATOMS: atom_id res chain seq x y z
N MET A 1 -32.91 -12.86 2.69
CA MET A 1 -31.52 -12.69 3.14
C MET A 1 -30.87 -11.69 2.21
N SER A 2 -30.51 -10.49 2.69
CA SER A 2 -29.87 -9.47 1.85
C SER A 2 -28.45 -9.93 1.56
N SER A 3 -28.10 -10.10 0.29
CA SER A 3 -26.73 -10.41 -0.10
C SER A 3 -25.84 -9.25 0.33
N MET A 4 -24.90 -9.53 1.23
CA MET A 4 -23.87 -8.56 1.57
C MET A 4 -23.13 -8.20 0.27
N ASN A 5 -23.08 -6.92 -0.05
CA ASN A 5 -22.40 -6.40 -1.24
C ASN A 5 -21.16 -5.61 -0.84
N LEU A 6 -20.25 -5.39 -1.79
CA LEU A 6 -18.97 -4.70 -1.55
C LEU A 6 -19.13 -3.39 -0.76
N GLY A 7 -20.10 -2.53 -1.14
CA GLY A 7 -20.32 -1.26 -0.45
C GLY A 7 -20.74 -1.44 1.01
N SER A 8 -21.71 -2.32 1.27
CA SER A 8 -22.19 -2.61 2.62
C SER A 8 -21.13 -3.25 3.51
N TYR A 9 -20.23 -4.07 2.93
CA TYR A 9 -19.10 -4.66 3.62
C TYR A 9 -18.06 -3.62 4.03
N LEU A 10 -17.63 -2.77 3.11
CA LEU A 10 -16.70 -1.68 3.44
C LEU A 10 -17.27 -0.79 4.56
N LYS A 11 -18.57 -0.47 4.48
CA LYS A 11 -19.27 0.28 5.52
C LYS A 11 -19.24 -0.42 6.88
N SER A 12 -19.51 -1.72 6.94
CA SER A 12 -19.50 -2.46 8.21
C SER A 12 -18.11 -2.50 8.84
N VAL A 13 -17.06 -2.73 8.04
CA VAL A 13 -15.67 -2.72 8.52
C VAL A 13 -15.30 -1.35 9.10
N ARG A 14 -15.67 -0.25 8.41
CA ARG A 14 -15.43 1.11 8.91
C ARG A 14 -16.14 1.38 10.24
N GLU A 15 -17.39 0.95 10.34
CA GLU A 15 -18.22 1.15 11.55
C GLU A 15 -17.72 0.31 12.73
N GLU A 16 -17.26 -0.92 12.48
CA GLU A 16 -16.61 -1.78 13.48
C GLU A 16 -15.34 -1.15 14.05
N LYS A 17 -14.54 -0.48 13.20
CA LYS A 17 -13.35 0.28 13.61
C LYS A 17 -13.69 1.66 14.22
N ASN A 18 -14.97 2.01 14.40
CA ASN A 18 -15.44 3.31 14.92
C ASN A 18 -14.93 4.54 14.15
N ILE A 19 -14.64 4.40 12.84
CA ILE A 19 -14.11 5.49 12.01
C ILE A 19 -15.28 6.21 11.31
N THR A 20 -15.33 7.53 11.38
CA THR A 20 -16.35 8.30 10.66
C THR A 20 -15.99 8.44 9.17
N VAL A 21 -16.99 8.60 8.30
CA VAL A 21 -16.77 8.84 6.85
C VAL A 21 -15.84 10.06 6.62
N ARG A 22 -15.98 11.10 7.45
CA ARG A 22 -15.17 12.32 7.36
C ARG A 22 -13.71 12.08 7.77
N SER A 23 -13.50 11.37 8.88
CA SER A 23 -12.15 10.99 9.33
C SER A 23 -11.45 10.11 8.31
N LEU A 24 -12.15 9.11 7.76
CA LEU A 24 -11.58 8.27 6.71
C LEU A 24 -11.24 9.10 5.46
N ALA A 25 -12.14 9.97 5.00
CA ALA A 25 -11.91 10.86 3.86
C ALA A 25 -10.63 11.70 4.00
N GLU A 26 -10.43 12.29 5.16
CA GLU A 26 -9.24 13.10 5.47
C GLU A 26 -7.96 12.26 5.48
N LEU A 27 -8.04 11.03 6.00
CA LEU A 27 -6.94 10.07 6.05
C LEU A 27 -6.52 9.60 4.66
N ILE A 28 -7.47 9.16 3.84
CA ILE A 28 -7.20 8.51 2.55
C ILE A 28 -7.21 9.49 1.35
N LYS A 29 -7.40 10.79 1.61
CA LYS A 29 -7.47 11.87 0.61
C LYS A 29 -8.53 11.67 -0.49
N PHE A 30 -9.67 11.07 -0.13
CA PHE A 30 -10.85 10.97 -0.98
C PHE A 30 -11.99 11.83 -0.45
N SER A 31 -12.95 12.20 -1.31
CA SER A 31 -14.09 13.00 -0.85
C SER A 31 -15.05 12.16 0.02
N PRO A 32 -15.61 12.74 1.11
CA PRO A 32 -16.62 12.06 1.94
C PRO A 32 -17.81 11.56 1.12
N THR A 33 -18.20 12.33 0.08
CA THR A 33 -19.27 11.98 -0.85
C THR A 33 -18.93 10.74 -1.68
N TYR A 34 -17.68 10.59 -2.11
CA TYR A 34 -17.25 9.40 -2.85
C TYR A 34 -17.30 8.16 -1.97
N ILE A 35 -16.77 8.24 -0.74
CA ILE A 35 -16.84 7.15 0.25
C ILE A 35 -18.30 6.73 0.49
N SER A 36 -19.16 7.69 0.81
CA SER A 36 -20.59 7.44 1.03
C SER A 36 -21.28 6.85 -0.20
N SER A 37 -20.88 7.26 -1.41
CA SER A 37 -21.45 6.71 -2.65
C SER A 37 -21.05 5.26 -2.87
N VAL A 38 -19.83 4.86 -2.53
CA VAL A 38 -19.39 3.47 -2.60
C VAL A 38 -20.08 2.64 -1.52
N GLU A 39 -20.06 3.10 -0.26
CA GLU A 39 -20.65 2.39 0.88
C GLU A 39 -22.16 2.12 0.72
N ASN A 40 -22.88 3.08 0.12
CA ASN A 40 -24.31 2.94 -0.15
C ASN A 40 -24.62 2.34 -1.53
N ASN A 41 -23.64 1.72 -2.19
CA ASN A 41 -23.78 1.05 -3.50
C ASN A 41 -24.24 1.94 -4.67
N LYS A 42 -24.17 3.27 -4.52
CA LYS A 42 -24.43 4.22 -5.61
C LYS A 42 -23.30 4.15 -6.65
N LYS A 43 -22.05 3.92 -6.20
CA LYS A 43 -20.88 3.67 -7.06
C LYS A 43 -20.49 2.19 -6.98
N LYS A 44 -20.97 1.39 -7.94
CA LYS A 44 -20.76 -0.07 -7.98
C LYS A 44 -19.34 -0.50 -8.39
N ASN A 45 -18.60 0.38 -9.07
CA ASN A 45 -17.25 0.14 -9.58
C ASN A 45 -16.28 1.19 -9.01
N PRO A 46 -15.85 1.07 -7.74
CA PRO A 46 -14.74 1.86 -7.20
C PRO A 46 -13.44 1.54 -7.94
N SER A 47 -12.47 2.45 -7.92
CA SER A 47 -11.12 2.16 -8.45
C SER A 47 -10.34 1.28 -7.49
N GLN A 48 -9.39 0.51 -8.00
CA GLN A 48 -8.44 -0.25 -7.17
C GLN A 48 -7.69 0.68 -6.21
N LYS A 49 -7.23 1.84 -6.68
CA LYS A 49 -6.59 2.87 -5.83
C LYS A 49 -7.47 3.27 -4.63
N PHE A 50 -8.76 3.46 -4.85
CA PHE A 50 -9.68 3.79 -3.75
C PHE A 50 -9.79 2.64 -2.76
N LEU A 51 -9.96 1.41 -3.25
CA LEU A 51 -10.09 0.24 -2.39
C LEU A 51 -8.82 0.00 -1.57
N GLU A 52 -7.64 0.12 -2.18
CA GLU A 52 -6.36 0.06 -1.47
C GLU A 52 -6.32 1.11 -0.37
N ALA A 53 -6.49 2.40 -0.71
CA ALA A 53 -6.44 3.47 0.27
C ALA A 53 -7.47 3.28 1.41
N TYR A 54 -8.68 2.81 1.08
CA TYR A 54 -9.73 2.51 2.06
C TYR A 54 -9.31 1.38 3.02
N ILE A 55 -8.79 0.27 2.49
CA ILE A 55 -8.34 -0.88 3.30
C ILE A 55 -7.18 -0.48 4.20
N TYR A 56 -6.15 0.16 3.62
CA TYR A 56 -4.98 0.62 4.37
C TYR A 56 -5.33 1.70 5.40
N GLY A 57 -6.36 2.52 5.13
CA GLY A 57 -6.87 3.51 6.08
C GLY A 57 -7.66 2.91 7.25
N LEU A 58 -8.17 1.69 7.12
CA LEU A 58 -8.94 1.02 8.19
C LEU A 58 -8.15 -0.04 8.95
N ALA A 59 -7.25 -0.74 8.27
CA ALA A 59 -6.54 -1.87 8.83
C ALA A 59 -5.56 -1.44 9.93
N GLU A 60 -5.55 -2.21 11.03
CA GLU A 60 -4.62 -2.02 12.14
C GLU A 60 -3.46 -3.01 12.06
N THR A 61 -3.71 -4.19 11.48
CA THR A 61 -2.71 -5.25 11.33
C THR A 61 -2.61 -5.72 9.88
N ILE A 62 -1.52 -6.42 9.55
CA ILE A 62 -1.38 -7.08 8.24
C ILE A 62 -2.49 -8.12 8.04
N GLU A 63 -2.91 -8.78 9.13
CA GLU A 63 -3.97 -9.78 9.07
C GLU A 63 -5.31 -9.12 8.71
N ASP A 64 -5.60 -7.94 9.27
CA ASP A 64 -6.76 -7.13 8.87
C ASP A 64 -6.71 -6.80 7.36
N ILE A 65 -5.55 -6.41 6.84
CA ILE A 65 -5.38 -6.10 5.41
C ILE A 65 -5.71 -7.33 4.56
N ARG A 66 -5.18 -8.50 4.93
CA ARG A 66 -5.41 -9.76 4.21
C ARG A 66 -6.87 -10.17 4.26
N GLU A 67 -7.48 -10.11 5.44
CA GLU A 67 -8.87 -10.47 5.64
C GLU A 67 -9.80 -9.55 4.82
N ILE A 68 -9.60 -8.23 4.91
CA ILE A 68 -10.42 -7.28 4.17
C ILE A 68 -10.22 -7.45 2.66
N LYS A 69 -8.98 -7.62 2.17
CA LYS A 69 -8.71 -7.89 0.74
C LYS A 69 -9.40 -9.16 0.26
N LYS A 70 -9.34 -10.25 1.04
CA LYS A 70 -9.99 -11.54 0.72
C LYS A 70 -11.51 -11.40 0.63
N ASN A 71 -12.11 -10.69 1.58
CA ASN A 71 -13.55 -10.44 1.59
C ASN A 71 -13.99 -9.49 0.46
N VAL A 72 -13.19 -8.48 0.15
CA VAL A 72 -13.43 -7.62 -1.04
C VAL A 72 -13.38 -8.45 -2.31
N ASN A 73 -12.43 -9.37 -2.44
CA ASN A 73 -12.30 -10.26 -3.60
C ASN A 73 -13.49 -11.21 -3.75
N SER A 74 -13.92 -11.87 -2.67
CA SER A 74 -15.07 -12.77 -2.71
C SER A 74 -16.35 -12.03 -3.12
N LEU A 75 -16.51 -10.77 -2.68
CA LEU A 75 -17.66 -9.92 -3.01
C LEU A 75 -17.55 -9.22 -4.36
N SER A 76 -16.39 -9.28 -5.03
CA SER A 76 -16.13 -8.61 -6.32
C SER A 76 -15.72 -9.58 -7.43
N GLU A 77 -15.87 -10.88 -7.21
CA GLU A 77 -15.51 -11.93 -8.17
C GLU A 77 -14.03 -11.83 -8.62
N ASN A 78 -13.12 -11.61 -7.65
CA ASN A 78 -11.67 -11.48 -7.87
C ASN A 78 -11.26 -10.34 -8.83
N LYS A 79 -12.06 -9.28 -8.90
CA LYS A 79 -11.80 -8.16 -9.81
C LYS A 79 -10.64 -7.26 -9.39
N TYR A 80 -10.38 -7.11 -8.09
CA TYR A 80 -9.52 -6.03 -7.58
C TYR A 80 -8.19 -6.49 -7.00
N PHE A 81 -8.14 -7.65 -6.32
CA PHE A 81 -6.91 -8.22 -5.79
C PHE A 81 -6.76 -9.63 -6.35
N ASN A 82 -5.56 -10.03 -6.75
CA ASN A 82 -5.28 -11.42 -7.11
C ASN A 82 -4.49 -12.06 -5.98
N ASP A 83 -4.84 -13.30 -5.60
CA ASP A 83 -4.26 -14.01 -4.46
C ASP A 83 -2.73 -13.95 -4.44
N GLU A 84 -2.23 -13.65 -3.24
CA GLU A 84 -0.86 -13.69 -2.74
C GLU A 84 0.20 -13.76 -3.83
N SER A 85 0.57 -12.59 -4.36
CA SER A 85 1.88 -12.51 -4.98
C SER A 85 2.93 -12.58 -3.87
N LEU A 86 4.08 -13.22 -4.11
CA LEU A 86 5.25 -13.17 -3.23
C LEU A 86 5.65 -11.71 -2.87
N ILE A 87 5.17 -10.71 -3.61
CA ILE A 87 5.29 -9.29 -3.29
C ILE A 87 4.71 -8.98 -1.91
N ASP A 88 3.59 -9.59 -1.50
CA ASP A 88 3.04 -9.40 -0.15
C ASP A 88 3.95 -9.98 0.95
N ALA A 89 4.83 -10.94 0.62
CA ALA A 89 5.88 -11.41 1.51
C ALA A 89 7.13 -10.48 1.51
N PHE A 90 7.37 -9.76 0.42
CA PHE A 90 8.43 -8.73 0.32
C PHE A 90 8.02 -7.40 0.97
N LEU A 91 6.74 -7.04 0.90
CA LEU A 91 6.14 -5.90 1.57
C LEU A 91 5.79 -6.30 3.01
N GLN A 92 6.81 -6.56 3.85
CA GLN A 92 6.63 -6.53 5.30
C GLN A 92 6.32 -5.08 5.70
N GLY A 93 5.06 -4.68 5.52
CA GLY A 93 4.58 -3.36 5.83
C GLY A 93 3.83 -3.40 7.15
N ASN A 94 4.33 -2.70 8.16
CA ASN A 94 3.44 -2.16 9.18
C ASN A 94 2.34 -1.37 8.45
N ALA A 95 1.11 -1.37 8.97
CA ALA A 95 0.05 -0.54 8.39
C ALA A 95 0.53 0.92 8.36
N PRO A 96 0.07 1.75 7.40
CA PRO A 96 0.52 3.13 7.29
C PRO A 96 0.33 3.86 8.62
N ASN A 97 1.34 4.64 8.99
CA ASN A 97 1.39 5.46 10.21
C ASN A 97 1.43 4.67 11.52
N ILE A 98 1.84 3.40 11.48
CA ILE A 98 2.15 2.63 12.69
C ILE A 98 3.64 2.74 13.01
N MET A 99 3.94 3.11 14.26
CA MET A 99 5.29 3.08 14.82
C MET A 99 5.38 2.01 15.90
N ASN A 100 6.41 1.17 15.79
CA ASN A 100 6.74 0.20 16.84
C ASN A 100 7.47 0.96 17.96
N VAL A 101 6.80 1.15 19.09
CA VAL A 101 7.35 1.85 20.26
C VAL A 101 7.80 0.81 21.28
N ASN A 102 9.08 0.85 21.63
CA ASN A 102 9.63 -0.01 22.69
C ASN A 102 9.40 0.66 24.05
N LYS A 103 8.50 0.09 24.86
CA LYS A 103 8.31 0.46 26.27
C LYS A 103 8.93 -0.65 27.14
N GLY A 104 10.24 -0.55 27.38
CA GLY A 104 10.99 -1.57 28.11
C GLY A 104 11.13 -2.85 27.29
N SER A 105 10.64 -3.98 27.84
CA SER A 105 10.69 -5.30 27.18
C SER A 105 9.54 -5.57 26.20
N ILE A 106 8.59 -4.64 26.07
CA ILE A 106 7.38 -4.80 25.25
C ILE A 106 7.44 -3.82 24.08
N THR A 107 7.30 -4.34 22.86
CA THR A 107 7.07 -3.54 21.66
C THR A 107 5.56 -3.38 21.48
N THR A 108 5.09 -2.15 21.45
CA THR A 108 3.68 -1.82 21.21
C THR A 108 3.55 -1.00 19.92
N ASP A 109 2.51 -1.27 19.15
CA ASP A 109 2.22 -0.56 17.92
C ASP A 109 1.37 0.68 18.24
N GLU A 110 1.92 1.88 18.02
CA GLU A 110 1.20 3.14 18.18
C GLU A 110 0.82 3.71 16.80
N ARG A 111 -0.45 4.09 16.65
CA ARG A 111 -1.00 4.64 15.40
C ARG A 111 -1.04 6.17 15.45
N PHE A 112 -0.56 6.80 14.37
CA PHE A 112 -0.53 8.24 14.21
C PHE A 112 -1.47 8.70 13.09
N ASP A 113 -2.00 9.92 13.23
CA ASP A 113 -2.86 10.59 12.25
C ASP A 113 -2.06 11.32 11.15
N PHE A 114 -0.72 11.34 11.27
CA PHE A 114 0.21 11.89 10.29
C PHE A 114 1.13 10.79 9.72
N PRO A 115 1.72 11.00 8.52
CA PRO A 115 2.66 10.07 7.92
C PRO A 115 3.90 9.83 8.80
N VAL A 116 4.01 8.64 9.40
CA VAL A 116 5.17 8.21 10.19
C VAL A 116 6.06 7.32 9.34
N ASN A 117 7.37 7.55 9.38
CA ASN A 117 8.40 6.82 8.62
C ASN A 117 8.22 6.85 7.09
N ASP A 118 7.49 7.84 6.57
CA ASP A 118 7.31 8.03 5.13
C ASP A 118 8.46 8.88 4.56
N ILE A 119 9.37 8.23 3.83
CA ILE A 119 10.47 8.91 3.14
C ILE A 119 9.94 9.98 2.18
N SER A 120 8.80 9.75 1.54
CA SER A 120 8.17 10.71 0.62
C SER A 120 7.78 11.98 1.36
N PHE A 121 7.23 11.85 2.57
CA PHE A 121 6.93 12.99 3.44
C PHE A 121 8.21 13.75 3.80
N HIS A 122 9.29 13.05 4.17
CA HIS A 122 10.58 13.68 4.49
C HIS A 122 11.21 14.40 3.30
N LEU A 123 11.07 13.87 2.08
CA LEU A 123 11.60 14.49 0.86
C LEU A 123 10.74 15.62 0.31
N ASN A 124 9.46 15.70 0.69
CA ASN A 124 8.57 16.79 0.28
C ASN A 124 8.65 18.02 1.21
N ASP A 125 9.00 17.83 2.49
CA ASP A 125 9.12 18.92 3.45
C ASP A 125 10.49 19.63 3.37
N LYS A 126 10.53 20.75 2.63
CA LYS A 126 11.70 21.63 2.51
C LYS A 126 12.21 22.22 3.84
N TYR A 127 11.41 22.18 4.90
CA TYR A 127 11.77 22.69 6.22
C TYR A 127 12.15 21.60 7.21
N ASN A 128 12.30 20.34 6.77
CA ASN A 128 12.69 19.24 7.65
C ASN A 128 14.20 19.18 7.92
N PHE A 129 14.79 20.33 8.27
CA PHE A 129 16.24 20.44 8.53
C PHE A 129 16.68 19.55 9.69
N LYS A 130 15.82 19.27 10.69
CA LYS A 130 16.17 18.38 11.80
C LYS A 130 16.47 16.95 11.31
N TYR A 131 15.66 16.44 10.39
CA TYR A 131 15.87 15.13 9.78
C TYR A 131 17.17 15.09 8.97
N PHE A 132 17.39 16.13 8.15
CA PHE A 132 18.60 16.27 7.34
C PHE A 132 19.79 16.86 8.12
N ARG A 133 19.90 16.59 9.43
CA ARG A 133 21.07 16.96 10.26
C ARG A 133 21.46 18.46 10.20
N LYS A 134 20.44 19.31 10.16
CA LYS A 134 20.49 20.78 10.02
C LYS A 134 21.03 21.28 8.67
N ILE A 135 21.09 20.41 7.67
CA ILE A 135 21.45 20.77 6.29
C ILE A 135 20.17 21.22 5.58
N ARG A 136 20.25 22.34 4.86
CA ARG A 136 19.16 22.80 3.98
C ARG A 136 19.23 22.02 2.67
N MET A 137 18.09 21.48 2.25
CA MET A 137 17.97 20.76 0.98
C MET A 137 17.29 21.62 -0.07
N SER A 138 17.93 21.75 -1.24
CA SER A 138 17.29 22.31 -2.42
C SER A 138 16.27 21.32 -3.02
N ASP A 139 15.45 21.79 -3.96
CA ASP A 139 14.50 20.92 -4.67
C ASP A 139 15.24 19.85 -5.49
N GLN A 140 16.39 20.22 -6.08
CA GLN A 140 17.26 19.32 -6.82
C GLN A 140 17.86 18.22 -5.93
N ASP A 141 18.29 18.57 -4.71
CA ASP A 141 18.83 17.58 -3.78
C ASP A 141 17.78 16.53 -3.41
N ARG A 142 16.52 16.95 -3.22
CA ARG A 142 15.43 16.04 -2.84
C ARG A 142 15.03 15.13 -4.00
N GLU A 143 14.98 15.67 -5.22
CA GLU A 143 14.78 14.89 -6.44
C GLU A 143 15.91 13.86 -6.65
N TYR A 144 17.17 14.25 -6.41
CA TYR A 144 18.30 13.34 -6.50
C TYR A 144 18.19 12.18 -5.50
N ILE A 145 17.89 12.46 -4.23
CA ILE A 145 17.71 11.40 -3.22
C ILE A 145 16.54 10.48 -3.61
N TYR A 146 15.43 11.05 -4.07
CA TYR A 146 14.28 10.27 -4.54
C TYR A 146 14.67 9.31 -5.67
N ASN A 147 15.35 9.83 -6.70
CA ASN A 147 15.81 9.02 -7.83
C ASN A 147 16.83 7.96 -7.38
N PHE A 148 17.78 8.31 -6.53
CA PHE A 148 18.78 7.38 -5.99
C PHE A 148 18.13 6.19 -5.26
N ILE A 149 17.13 6.45 -4.43
CA ILE A 149 16.39 5.39 -3.71
C ILE A 149 15.65 4.48 -4.71
N ASN A 150 14.95 5.07 -5.69
CA ASN A 150 14.20 4.32 -6.69
C ASN A 150 15.11 3.48 -7.59
N GLU A 151 16.25 4.02 -8.03
CA GLU A 151 17.25 3.29 -8.81
C GLU A 151 17.79 2.07 -8.04
N TYR A 152 18.07 2.24 -6.75
CA TYR A 152 18.49 1.12 -5.90
C TYR A 152 17.41 0.03 -5.80
N PHE A 153 16.14 0.41 -5.62
CA PHE A 153 15.03 -0.54 -5.58
C PHE A 153 14.81 -1.24 -6.91
N ILE A 154 14.88 -0.52 -8.03
CA ILE A 154 14.81 -1.10 -9.37
C ILE A 154 15.90 -2.16 -9.53
N ARG A 155 17.14 -1.84 -9.18
CA ARG A 155 18.26 -2.80 -9.26
C ARG A 155 18.01 -4.05 -8.40
N LYS A 156 17.50 -3.88 -7.18
CA LYS A 156 17.17 -5.01 -6.29
C LYS A 156 16.10 -5.92 -6.91
N LEU A 157 15.08 -5.34 -7.55
CA LEU A 157 14.02 -6.09 -8.23
C LEU A 157 14.53 -6.76 -9.51
N GLU A 158 15.42 -6.11 -10.26
CA GLU A 158 16.04 -6.68 -11.46
C GLU A 158 16.85 -7.94 -11.10
N ILE A 159 17.70 -7.89 -10.06
CA ILE A 159 18.45 -9.06 -9.58
C ILE A 159 17.51 -10.22 -9.22
N LYS A 160 16.37 -9.92 -8.58
CA LYS A 160 15.38 -10.93 -8.20
C LYS A 160 14.62 -11.48 -9.40
N LYS A 161 14.32 -10.64 -10.39
CA LYS A 161 13.71 -11.05 -11.66
C LYS A 161 14.64 -12.00 -12.43
N ASP A 162 15.93 -11.72 -12.43
CA ASP A 162 16.95 -12.57 -13.06
C ASP A 162 17.06 -13.92 -12.34
N GLU A 163 16.99 -13.94 -11.01
CA GLU A 163 16.96 -15.17 -10.20
C GLU A 163 15.76 -16.05 -10.54
N VAL A 164 14.55 -15.47 -10.66
CA VAL A 164 13.34 -16.22 -11.06
C VAL A 164 13.44 -16.71 -12.50
N SER A 165 14.02 -15.91 -13.40
CA SER A 165 14.22 -16.29 -14.80
C SER A 165 15.18 -17.49 -14.91
N TYR A 166 16.25 -17.50 -14.11
CA TYR A 166 17.20 -18.61 -14.03
C TYR A 166 16.55 -19.89 -13.46
N GLN A 167 15.72 -19.76 -12.42
CA GLN A 167 14.98 -20.89 -11.83
C GLN A 167 13.95 -21.50 -12.79
N ASN A 168 13.33 -20.66 -13.64
CA ASN A 168 12.41 -21.11 -14.69
C ASN A 168 13.16 -21.89 -15.80
N GLN A 169 14.33 -21.42 -16.21
CA GLN A 169 15.16 -22.10 -17.22
C GLN A 169 15.68 -23.48 -16.76
N ASN A 170 15.81 -23.67 -15.44
CA ASN A 170 16.27 -24.93 -14.83
C ASN A 170 15.11 -25.84 -14.39
N ASP A 171 13.87 -25.63 -14.86
CA ASP A 171 12.66 -26.38 -14.51
C ASP A 171 12.40 -26.53 -12.99
N SER A 172 12.98 -25.64 -12.19
CA SER A 172 12.90 -25.69 -10.72
C SER A 172 11.66 -25.01 -10.16
N ILE A 173 10.91 -24.29 -11.01
CA ILE A 173 9.67 -23.57 -10.69
C ILE A 173 8.65 -23.86 -11.80
N ASN A 174 7.36 -23.90 -11.42
CA ASN A 174 6.25 -24.01 -12.36
C ASN A 174 6.17 -22.77 -13.27
N GLU A 175 6.15 -22.97 -14.58
CA GLU A 175 6.16 -21.93 -15.62
C GLU A 175 5.07 -20.86 -15.41
N VAL A 176 3.85 -21.26 -15.01
CA VAL A 176 2.73 -20.33 -14.75
C VAL A 176 3.02 -19.40 -13.56
N VAL A 177 3.70 -19.93 -12.54
CA VAL A 177 4.09 -19.19 -11.34
C VAL A 177 5.25 -18.24 -11.66
N ALA A 178 6.23 -18.71 -12.43
CA ALA A 178 7.34 -17.89 -12.90
C ALA A 178 6.86 -16.71 -13.76
N GLU A 179 5.95 -16.92 -14.72
CA GLU A 179 5.39 -15.85 -15.54
C GLU A 179 4.65 -14.79 -14.72
N LYS A 180 3.84 -15.22 -13.74
CA LYS A 180 3.18 -14.30 -12.80
C LYS A 180 4.20 -13.44 -12.07
N HIS A 181 5.27 -14.04 -11.54
CA HIS A 181 6.33 -13.32 -10.84
C HIS A 181 7.08 -12.33 -11.72
N LEU A 182 7.39 -12.71 -12.96
CA LEU A 182 8.06 -11.81 -13.91
C LEU A 182 7.17 -10.61 -14.25
N ASN A 183 5.86 -10.82 -14.43
CA ASN A 183 4.91 -9.75 -14.69
C ASN A 183 4.80 -8.79 -13.49
N ASP A 184 4.73 -9.36 -12.28
CA ASP A 184 4.70 -8.62 -11.02
C ASP A 184 5.93 -7.71 -10.83
N TYR A 185 7.14 -8.25 -11.05
CA TYR A 185 8.37 -7.47 -10.99
C TYR A 185 8.40 -6.36 -12.06
N ASN A 186 7.96 -6.65 -13.28
CA ASN A 186 7.88 -5.65 -14.35
C ASN A 186 6.92 -4.51 -14.00
N ASN A 187 5.77 -4.82 -13.40
CA ASN A 187 4.79 -3.82 -12.97
C ASN A 187 5.35 -2.91 -11.86
N LEU A 188 6.07 -3.47 -10.88
CA LEU A 188 6.74 -2.71 -9.83
C LEU A 188 7.85 -1.81 -10.38
N ILE A 189 8.70 -2.33 -11.27
CA ILE A 189 9.74 -1.54 -11.92
C ILE A 189 9.13 -0.38 -12.71
N LYS A 190 7.99 -0.62 -13.39
CA LYS A 190 7.26 0.45 -14.10
C LYS A 190 6.74 1.52 -13.15
N LYS A 191 6.21 1.14 -11.99
CA LYS A 191 5.77 2.09 -10.95
C LYS A 191 6.94 2.91 -10.40
N LEU A 192 8.06 2.27 -10.08
CA LEU A 192 9.26 2.94 -9.56
C LEU A 192 9.92 3.89 -10.58
N LYS A 193 9.75 3.63 -11.87
CA LYS A 193 10.20 4.51 -12.96
C LYS A 193 9.28 5.72 -13.19
N ASN A 194 8.06 5.71 -12.66
CA ASN A 194 7.09 6.80 -12.78
C ASN A 194 7.00 7.61 -11.47
N PRO A 195 7.56 8.83 -11.41
CA PRO A 195 7.55 9.65 -10.20
C PRO A 195 6.15 10.01 -9.67
N ASN A 196 5.13 9.94 -10.54
CA ASN A 196 3.77 10.39 -10.23
C ASN A 196 2.85 9.29 -9.63
N ASP A 197 3.26 8.02 -9.61
CA ASP A 197 2.42 6.89 -9.18
C ASP A 197 2.67 6.44 -7.72
N LEU A 198 3.59 7.09 -6.99
CA LEU A 198 3.98 6.72 -5.62
C LEU A 198 3.34 7.57 -4.52
N ASN A 199 2.35 8.40 -4.86
CA ASN A 199 1.50 9.02 -3.85
C ASN A 199 0.51 7.97 -3.32
N TYR A 200 0.87 7.35 -2.19
CA TYR A 200 -0.04 6.60 -1.33
C TYR A 200 -1.25 7.45 -0.95
#